data_AF-A0A849TZS9-F1
#
_entry.id   AF-A0A849TZS9-F1
#
_cell.length_a   1.000
_cell.length_b   1.000
_cell.length_c   1.000
_cell.angle_alpha   90.00
_cell.angle_beta   90.00
_cell.angle_gamma   90.00
#
_symmetry.space_group_name_H-M   'P 1'
#
loop_
_entity.id
_entity.type
_entity.pdbx_description
1 polymer ?
#
loop_
_entity_poly.entity_id
_entity_poly.type
_entity_poly.pdbx_seq_one_letter_code
_entity_poly.pdbx_strand_id
1 'polypeptide(L)'
;MSTHTIRSGSQAATKGEDKDTENKDDPKRIQLLFSKAAYAELEELQKEAGLANRSDVIRNAVRLYRWYLDQKREGYALQLEKDSRVKEIELFF
;
A
#
# COMPACT_ATOMS: atom_id res chain seq x y z
N MET A 1 19.29 39.71 45.96
CA MET A 1 18.44 38.78 46.74
C MET A 1 16.98 39.22 46.58
N SER A 2 16.07 38.26 46.75
CA SER A 2 14.60 38.33 46.63
C SER A 2 13.99 38.00 45.27
N THR A 3 13.72 36.71 45.18
CA THR A 3 12.84 35.94 44.31
C THR A 3 11.40 36.44 44.32
N HIS A 4 10.75 36.42 43.15
CA HIS A 4 9.30 36.28 43.05
C HIS A 4 8.94 35.21 42.02
N THR A 5 8.51 34.07 42.55
CA THR A 5 7.98 32.92 41.84
C THR A 5 6.48 33.15 41.63
N ILE A 6 5.99 33.12 40.38
CA ILE A 6 4.55 33.04 40.12
C ILE A 6 4.17 31.57 39.90
N ARG A 7 3.23 31.13 40.75
CA ARG A 7 2.65 29.80 40.79
C ARG A 7 1.66 29.57 39.66
N SER A 8 1.69 28.32 39.20
CA SER A 8 0.67 27.54 38.48
C SER A 8 -0.79 27.90 38.79
N GLY A 9 -1.64 27.88 37.75
CA GLY A 9 -3.07 28.08 37.86
C GLY A 9 -3.84 27.81 36.56
N SER A 10 -3.97 26.52 36.22
CA SER A 10 -5.09 25.87 35.53
C SER A 10 -5.53 26.36 34.14
N GLN A 11 -5.19 25.55 33.14
CA GLN A 11 -5.75 25.55 31.79
C GLN A 11 -7.27 25.27 31.82
N ALA A 12 -8.05 26.20 31.28
CA ALA A 12 -9.31 25.90 30.63
C ALA A 12 -9.05 25.77 29.13
N ALA A 13 -9.22 24.57 28.57
CA ALA A 13 -9.48 24.38 27.15
C ALA A 13 -10.08 22.98 26.93
N THR A 14 -11.41 22.98 26.81
CA THR A 14 -12.18 22.22 25.82
C THR A 14 -11.80 20.77 25.57
N LYS A 15 -12.65 19.88 26.09
CA LYS A 15 -12.94 18.54 25.58
C LYS A 15 -13.33 18.65 24.09
N GLY A 16 -12.34 18.57 23.21
CA GLY A 16 -12.56 18.33 21.79
C GLY A 16 -12.95 16.88 21.61
N GLU A 17 -14.18 16.65 21.16
CA GLU A 17 -14.49 15.40 20.47
C GLU A 17 -13.65 15.39 19.19
N ASP A 18 -12.55 14.62 19.18
CA ASP A 18 -11.89 14.22 17.94
C ASP A 18 -12.87 13.35 17.16
N LYS A 19 -13.67 14.01 16.33
CA LYS A 19 -14.22 13.35 15.14
C LYS A 19 -13.04 13.18 14.20
N ASP A 20 -12.37 12.05 14.33
CA ASP A 20 -11.48 11.50 13.30
C ASP A 20 -12.30 11.29 12.02
N THR A 21 -12.48 12.36 11.25
CA THR A 21 -12.75 12.26 9.82
C THR A 21 -11.47 11.73 9.18
N GLU A 22 -11.27 10.41 9.26
CA GLU A 22 -10.17 9.71 8.61
C GLU A 22 -10.23 10.07 7.11
N ASN A 23 -9.25 10.84 6.65
CA ASN A 23 -9.20 11.26 5.27
C ASN A 23 -8.85 10.01 4.45
N LYS A 24 -9.69 9.67 3.46
CA LYS A 24 -9.54 8.40 2.70
C LYS A 24 -8.19 8.26 1.99
N ASP A 25 -7.46 9.35 1.86
CA ASP A 25 -6.20 9.45 1.15
C ASP A 25 -4.97 9.38 2.05
N ASP A 26 -5.14 9.26 3.38
CA ASP A 26 -4.01 9.19 4.30
C ASP A 26 -3.28 7.83 4.19
N PRO A 27 -1.94 7.83 4.02
CA PRO A 27 -1.19 6.60 3.82
C PRO A 27 -1.16 5.75 5.09
N LYS A 28 -1.76 4.55 5.02
CA LYS A 28 -1.65 3.55 6.09
C LYS A 28 -0.38 2.71 5.93
N ARG A 29 0.40 2.59 7.00
CA ARG A 29 1.58 1.73 7.07
C ARG A 29 1.19 0.32 7.51
N ILE A 30 1.60 -0.69 6.75
CA ILE A 30 1.42 -2.11 7.08
C ILE A 30 2.79 -2.78 7.31
N GLN A 31 2.83 -3.76 8.21
CA GLN A 31 4.00 -4.63 8.41
C GLN A 31 3.69 -6.00 7.86
N LEU A 32 4.50 -6.47 6.91
CA LEU A 32 4.36 -7.77 6.28
C LEU A 32 5.53 -8.65 6.69
N LEU A 33 5.23 -9.90 7.05
CA LEU A 33 6.24 -10.90 7.35
C LEU A 33 6.46 -11.78 6.12
N PHE A 34 7.67 -11.78 5.59
CA PHE A 34 8.08 -12.62 4.48
C PHE A 34 9.04 -13.70 4.94
N SER A 35 9.05 -14.84 4.24
CA SER A 35 10.19 -15.75 4.29
C SER A 35 11.41 -15.07 3.66
N LYS A 36 12.63 -15.55 3.96
CA LYS A 36 13.85 -15.00 3.35
C LYS A 36 13.82 -15.08 1.82
N ALA A 37 13.32 -16.20 1.28
CA ALA A 37 13.20 -16.39 -0.17
C ALA A 37 12.22 -15.40 -0.79
N ALA A 38 11.00 -15.29 -0.25
CA ALA A 38 9.99 -14.36 -0.77
C ALA A 38 10.42 -12.89 -0.65
N TYR A 39 11.18 -12.55 0.39
CA TYR A 39 11.74 -11.20 0.52
C TYR A 39 12.82 -10.91 -0.53
N ALA A 40 13.66 -11.90 -0.86
CA ALA A 40 14.65 -11.76 -1.93
C ALA A 40 13.98 -11.60 -3.30
N GLU A 41 12.93 -12.38 -3.60
CA GLU A 41 12.14 -12.22 -4.82
C GLU A 41 11.54 -10.80 -4.93
N LEU A 42 11.03 -10.24 -3.83
CA LEU A 42 10.53 -8.86 -3.79
C LEU A 42 11.64 -7.83 -4.10
N GLU A 43 12.88 -8.07 -3.66
CA GLU A 43 14.02 -7.22 -4.00
C GLU A 43 14.43 -7.32 -5.46
N GLU A 44 14.36 -8.50 -6.05
CA GLU A 44 14.64 -8.73 -7.47
C GLU A 44 13.58 -8.05 -8.34
N LEU A 45 12.30 -8.25 -8.05
CA LEU A 45 11.19 -7.60 -8.75
C LEU A 45 11.27 -6.07 -8.66
N GLN A 46 11.69 -5.52 -7.52
CA GLN A 46 11.90 -4.08 -7.37
C GLN A 46 12.98 -3.55 -8.32
N LYS A 47 14.08 -4.29 -8.48
CA LYS A 47 15.19 -3.93 -9.39
C LYS A 47 14.78 -4.06 -10.84
N GLU A 48 14.15 -5.18 -11.22
CA GLU A 48 13.68 -5.43 -12.59
C GLU A 48 12.66 -4.40 -13.04
N ALA A 49 11.75 -4.01 -12.15
CA ALA A 49 10.75 -2.98 -12.43
C ALA A 49 11.32 -1.54 -12.38
N GLY A 50 12.58 -1.35 -12.00
CA GLY A 50 13.21 -0.02 -11.89
C GLY A 50 12.57 0.89 -10.84
N LEU A 51 11.95 0.31 -9.80
CA LEU A 51 11.20 1.07 -8.80
C LEU A 51 12.10 1.53 -7.65
N ALA A 52 11.80 2.69 -7.09
CA ALA A 52 12.58 3.26 -6.00
C ALA A 52 12.37 2.53 -4.66
N ASN A 53 11.19 1.92 -4.45
CA ASN A 53 10.86 1.26 -3.19
C ASN A 53 10.02 -0.01 -3.41
N ARG A 54 10.12 -0.95 -2.46
CA ARG A 54 9.37 -2.21 -2.48
C ARG A 54 7.86 -2.00 -2.31
N SER A 55 7.46 -0.92 -1.64
CA SER A 55 6.04 -0.58 -1.49
C SER A 55 5.37 -0.29 -2.84
N ASP A 56 6.10 0.24 -3.82
CA ASP A 56 5.61 0.44 -5.19
C ASP A 56 5.38 -0.89 -5.91
N VAL A 57 6.25 -1.89 -5.69
CA VAL A 57 6.02 -3.25 -6.21
C VAL A 57 4.72 -3.81 -5.65
N ILE A 58 4.51 -3.70 -4.34
CA ILE A 58 3.30 -4.19 -3.68
C ILE A 58 2.05 -3.43 -4.18
N ARG A 59 2.13 -2.10 -4.33
CA ARG A 59 1.03 -1.29 -4.89
C ARG A 59 0.67 -1.73 -6.31
N ASN A 60 1.68 -1.94 -7.16
CA ASN A 60 1.46 -2.38 -8.53
C ASN A 60 0.87 -3.79 -8.58
N ALA A 61 1.34 -4.71 -7.73
CA ALA A 61 0.78 -6.05 -7.61
C ALA A 61 -0.70 -6.02 -7.18
N VAL A 62 -1.06 -5.20 -6.19
CA VAL A 62 -2.45 -5.03 -5.75
C VAL A 62 -3.33 -4.45 -6.86
N ARG A 63 -2.84 -3.45 -7.60
CA ARG A 63 -3.55 -2.86 -8.75
C ARG A 63 -3.78 -3.89 -9.85
N LEU A 64 -2.75 -4.67 -10.18
CA LEU A 64 -2.84 -5.74 -11.19
C LEU A 64 -3.85 -6.80 -10.78
N TYR A 65 -3.83 -7.22 -9.51
CA TYR A 65 -4.78 -8.21 -9.01
C TYR A 65 -6.22 -7.68 -9.03
N ARG A 66 -6.42 -6.41 -8.65
CA ARG A 66 -7.73 -5.76 -8.77
C ARG A 66 -8.24 -5.74 -10.21
N TRP A 67 -7.40 -5.29 -11.13
CA TRP A 67 -7.72 -5.28 -12.57
C TRP A 67 -8.08 -6.68 -13.07
N TYR A 68 -7.30 -7.71 -12.70
CA TYR A 68 -7.56 -9.10 -13.07
C TYR A 68 -8.93 -9.58 -12.59
N LEU A 69 -9.29 -9.29 -11.34
CA LEU A 69 -10.60 -9.65 -10.80
C LEU A 69 -11.74 -8.95 -11.53
N ASP A 70 -11.53 -7.70 -11.97
CA ASP A 70 -12.52 -6.97 -12.77
C ASP A 70 -12.71 -7.62 -14.15
N GLN A 71 -11.61 -7.96 -14.84
CA GLN A 71 -11.68 -8.66 -16.14
C GLN A 71 -12.40 -10.01 -16.02
N LYS A 72 -12.07 -10.77 -14.98
CA LYS A 72 -12.71 -12.07 -14.71
C LYS A 72 -14.21 -11.93 -14.44
N ARG A 73 -14.63 -10.90 -13.70
CA ARG A 73 -16.05 -10.63 -13.40
C ARG A 73 -16.83 -10.29 -14.67
N GLU A 74 -16.19 -9.61 -15.62
CA GLU A 74 -16.79 -9.19 -16.89
C GLU A 74 -16.76 -10.29 -17.96
N GLY A 75 -16.16 -11.45 -17.67
CA GLY A 75 -16.10 -12.59 -18.58
C GLY A 75 -15.04 -12.46 -19.68
N TYR A 76 -14.07 -11.55 -19.52
CA TYR A 76 -12.93 -11.46 -20.43
C TYR A 76 -11.97 -12.63 -20.25
N ALA A 77 -11.40 -13.09 -21.36
CA ALA A 77 -10.28 -14.03 -21.38
C ALA A 77 -8.94 -13.28 -21.44
N LEU A 78 -7.91 -13.81 -20.78
CA LEU A 78 -6.55 -13.29 -20.88
C LEU A 78 -5.81 -14.03 -21.98
N GLN A 79 -5.20 -13.28 -22.90
CA GLN A 79 -4.47 -13.85 -24.03
C GLN A 79 -3.09 -13.20 -24.15
N LEU A 80 -2.09 -14.03 -24.48
CA LEU A 80 -0.78 -13.60 -24.91
C LEU A 80 -0.70 -13.72 -26.42
N GLU A 81 -0.34 -12.63 -27.09
CA GLU A 81 -0.08 -12.61 -28.52
C GLU A 81 1.42 -12.46 -28.80
N LYS A 82 1.95 -13.31 -29.68
CA LYS A 82 3.31 -13.18 -30.21
C LYS A 82 3.36 -13.71 -31.64
N ASP A 83 3.85 -12.90 -32.58
CA ASP A 83 4.02 -13.29 -33.98
C ASP A 83 2.75 -13.92 -34.59
N SER A 84 1.60 -13.28 -34.39
CA SER A 84 0.25 -13.77 -34.78
C SER A 84 -0.21 -15.08 -34.13
N ARG A 85 0.50 -15.59 -33.12
CA ARG A 85 0.06 -16.71 -32.29
C ARG A 85 -0.60 -16.18 -31.03
N VAL A 86 -1.83 -16.61 -30.80
CA VAL A 86 -2.61 -16.28 -29.60
C VAL A 86 -2.64 -17.49 -28.69
N LYS A 87 -2.27 -17.30 -27.42
CA LYS A 87 -2.38 -18.31 -26.36
C LYS A 87 -3.22 -17.75 -25.23
N GLU A 88 -4.31 -18.42 -24.90
CA GLU A 88 -5.08 -18.13 -23.70
C GLU A 88 -4.31 -18.56 -22.45
N ILE A 89 -4.36 -17.74 -21.40
CA ILE A 89 -3.69 -17.99 -20.13
C ILE A 89 -4.67 -17.90 -18.98
N GLU A 90 -4.51 -18.81 -18.03
CA GLU A 90 -5.18 -18.74 -16.73
C GLU A 90 -4.14 -18.39 -15.67
N LEU A 91 -4.45 -17.38 -14.84
CA LEU A 91 -3.61 -16.99 -13.71
C LEU A 91 -4.08 -17.72 -12.46
N PHE A 92 -3.21 -18.58 -11.94
CA PHE A 92 -3.35 -19.24 -10.63
C PHE A 92 -2.42 -18.52 -9.64
N PHE A 93 -2.97 -18.08 -8.50
CA PHE A 93 -2.24 -17.42 -7.43
C PHE A 93 -2.40 -18.22 -6.13
#